data_AF-A0A7C3AD86-F1
#
_entry.id   AF-A0A7C3AD86-F1
#
_cell.length_a   1.000
_cell.length_b   1.000
_cell.length_c   1.000
_cell.angle_alpha   90.00
_cell.angle_beta   90.00
_cell.angle_gamma   90.00
#
_symmetry.space_group_name_H-M   'P 1'
#
loop_
_entity.id
_entity.type
_entity.pdbx_description
1 polymer ?
#
loop_
_entity_poly.entity_id
_entity_poly.type
_entity_poly.pdbx_seq_one_letter_code
_entity_poly.pdbx_strand_id
1 'polypeptide(L)'
;MMLLSQVLIMALAETGGMLPRPEHGLDFDTPAMRWDEAMPLGNGLLGALVWGNGNPLRISLDRTDLWDLRPVEEFETEDYDWGVMQAWEREGRYDDLKRLYDDPYH
;
A
#
# COMPACT_ATOMS: atom_id res chain seq x y z
N MET A 1 32.54 -4.75 -37.63
CA MET A 1 32.49 -3.28 -37.80
C MET A 1 31.70 -3.00 -39.08
N MET A 2 30.35 -2.94 -39.11
CA MET A 2 29.50 -1.80 -38.72
C MET A 2 27.99 -2.18 -38.67
N LEU A 3 27.62 -3.46 -38.49
CA LEU A 3 26.21 -3.89 -38.60
C LEU A 3 25.46 -4.14 -37.28
N LEU A 4 26.13 -4.05 -36.13
CA LEU A 4 25.50 -4.20 -34.80
C LEU A 4 25.05 -2.86 -34.17
N SER A 5 25.28 -1.72 -34.82
CA SER A 5 25.02 -0.39 -34.24
C SER A 5 23.62 0.19 -34.54
N GLN A 6 22.86 -0.39 -35.47
CA GLN A 6 21.57 0.21 -35.89
C GLN A 6 20.34 -0.40 -35.22
N VAL A 7 20.44 -1.61 -34.67
CA VAL A 7 19.30 -2.27 -34.01
C VAL A 7 19.00 -1.68 -32.62
N LEU A 8 19.99 -1.06 -31.96
CA LEU A 8 19.79 -0.44 -30.64
C LEU A 8 19.22 1.00 -30.71
N ILE A 9 19.26 1.66 -31.86
CA ILE A 9 18.76 3.05 -32.01
C ILE A 9 17.27 3.09 -32.39
N MET A 10 16.72 2.04 -33.00
CA MET A 10 15.30 2.01 -33.41
C MET A 10 14.30 1.65 -32.32
N ALA A 11 14.74 1.20 -31.13
CA ALA A 11 13.83 0.93 -30.01
C ALA A 11 13.38 2.20 -29.24
N LEU A 12 13.93 3.38 -29.57
CA LEU A 12 13.62 4.64 -28.87
C LEU A 12 12.61 5.53 -29.61
N ALA A 13 12.10 5.11 -30.77
CA ALA A 13 11.33 6.00 -31.66
C ALA A 13 9.80 5.89 -31.56
N GLU A 14 9.22 5.02 -30.71
CA GLU A 14 7.76 4.85 -30.63
C GLU A 14 7.13 5.00 -29.24
N THR A 15 7.70 5.83 -28.35
CA THR A 15 7.05 6.13 -27.05
C THR A 15 6.19 7.39 -27.05
N GLY A 16 6.18 8.17 -28.14
CA GLY A 16 5.46 9.45 -28.20
C GLY A 16 3.94 9.37 -27.99
N GLY A 17 3.34 8.18 -28.17
CA GLY A 17 1.91 7.94 -27.92
C GLY A 17 1.57 7.24 -26.60
N MET A 18 2.58 6.83 -25.81
CA MET A 18 2.37 6.03 -24.58
C MET A 18 2.58 6.81 -23.29
N LEU A 19 3.17 8.00 -23.35
CA LEU A 19 3.34 8.84 -22.17
C LEU A 19 2.06 9.65 -21.89
N PRO A 20 1.74 9.91 -20.61
CA PRO A 20 0.67 10.85 -20.26
C PRO A 20 0.88 12.18 -20.96
N ARG A 21 -0.23 12.86 -21.30
CA ARG A 21 -0.15 14.24 -21.78
C ARG A 21 0.55 15.12 -20.75
N PRO A 22 1.26 16.19 -21.15
CA PRO A 22 1.99 17.05 -20.22
C PRO A 22 1.14 17.56 -19.06
N GLU A 23 -0.13 17.90 -19.29
CA GLU A 23 -1.07 18.35 -18.25
C GLU A 23 -1.39 17.30 -17.17
N HIS A 24 -1.08 16.02 -17.40
CA HIS A 24 -1.29 14.93 -16.45
C HIS A 24 -0.01 14.51 -15.71
N GLY A 25 1.14 15.09 -16.08
CA GLY A 25 2.39 14.87 -15.36
C GLY A 25 2.36 15.57 -14.01
N LEU A 26 2.70 14.85 -12.95
CA LEU A 26 2.97 15.48 -11.65
C LEU A 26 4.36 16.12 -11.71
N ASP A 27 4.42 17.44 -11.57
CA ASP A 27 5.65 18.25 -11.65
C ASP A 27 5.87 18.99 -10.33
N PHE A 28 7.07 18.85 -9.76
CA PHE A 28 7.45 19.40 -8.47
C PHE A 28 8.86 19.98 -8.55
N ASP A 29 9.05 21.19 -8.04
CA ASP A 29 10.34 21.90 -8.01
C ASP A 29 11.14 21.65 -6.71
N THR A 30 10.53 20.97 -5.74
CA THR A 30 11.16 20.58 -4.48
C THR A 30 11.03 19.07 -4.22
N PRO A 31 12.03 18.42 -3.60
CA PRO A 31 11.92 17.02 -3.22
C PRO A 31 10.88 16.81 -2.12
N ALA A 32 10.13 15.71 -2.19
CA ALA A 32 9.25 15.25 -1.11
C ALA A 32 10.10 14.83 0.10
N MET A 33 10.12 15.62 1.17
CA MET A 33 11.00 15.36 2.32
C MET A 33 10.40 14.39 3.33
N ARG A 34 9.10 14.11 3.22
CA ARG A 34 8.34 13.19 4.07
C ARG A 34 7.67 12.12 3.21
N TRP A 35 7.39 10.96 3.80
CA TRP A 35 6.85 9.81 3.07
C TRP A 35 5.41 10.04 2.57
N ASP A 36 4.64 10.87 3.27
CA ASP A 36 3.26 11.23 2.93
C ASP A 36 3.15 12.22 1.74
N GLU A 37 4.28 12.78 1.30
CA GLU A 37 4.42 13.63 0.11
C GLU A 37 5.07 12.89 -1.07
N ALA A 38 5.43 11.62 -0.88
CA ALA A 38 6.24 10.85 -1.81
C ALA A 38 5.54 10.55 -3.14
N MET A 39 6.33 10.34 -4.20
CA MET A 39 5.80 9.93 -5.50
C MET A 39 5.35 8.45 -5.45
N PRO A 40 4.07 8.13 -5.68
CA PRO A 40 3.59 6.76 -5.68
C PRO A 40 3.85 6.08 -7.02
N LEU A 41 4.36 4.85 -6.95
CA LEU A 41 4.54 3.93 -8.08
C LEU A 41 3.91 2.59 -7.70
N GLY A 42 3.34 1.88 -8.67
CA GLY A 42 2.83 0.54 -8.40
C GLY A 42 2.32 -0.19 -9.64
N ASN A 43 2.21 -1.51 -9.50
CA ASN A 43 1.69 -2.41 -10.54
C ASN A 43 0.45 -3.21 -10.07
N GLY A 44 -0.19 -2.78 -8.98
CA GLY A 44 -1.34 -3.45 -8.35
C GLY A 44 -0.97 -4.50 -7.30
N LEU A 45 0.26 -5.03 -7.30
CA LEU A 45 0.77 -5.96 -6.28
C LEU A 45 1.87 -5.34 -5.42
N LEU A 46 2.88 -4.74 -6.06
CA LEU A 46 3.97 -4.04 -5.41
C LEU A 46 3.74 -2.54 -5.54
N GLY A 47 3.85 -1.84 -4.42
CA GLY A 47 3.84 -0.38 -4.33
C GLY A 47 5.19 0.15 -3.88
N ALA A 48 5.52 1.36 -4.32
CA ALA A 48 6.69 2.08 -3.89
C ALA A 48 6.38 3.57 -3.71
N LEU A 49 6.90 4.17 -2.65
CA LEU A 49 6.93 5.61 -2.44
C LEU A 49 8.36 6.10 -2.57
N VAL A 50 8.63 6.96 -3.56
CA VAL A 50 9.97 7.55 -3.76
C VAL A 50 10.02 8.94 -3.12
N TRP A 51 10.98 9.15 -2.23
CA TRP A 51 11.09 10.40 -1.46
C TRP A 51 12.52 10.74 -1.06
N GLY A 52 12.68 11.88 -0.41
CA GLY A 52 13.95 12.47 -0.02
C GLY A 52 14.64 13.25 -1.14
N ASN A 53 15.86 13.70 -0.86
CA ASN A 53 16.68 14.49 -1.79
C ASN A 53 17.52 13.63 -2.77
N GLY A 54 17.24 12.33 -2.85
CA GLY A 54 17.99 11.39 -3.68
C GLY A 54 19.38 10.98 -3.16
N ASN A 55 19.83 11.48 -2.00
CA ASN A 55 21.13 11.17 -1.43
C ASN A 55 21.04 10.74 0.05
N PRO A 56 20.91 9.42 0.33
CA PRO A 56 20.71 8.33 -0.62
C PRO A 56 19.29 8.33 -1.21
N LEU A 57 19.07 7.54 -2.26
CA LEU A 57 17.74 7.22 -2.76
C LEU A 57 16.92 6.57 -1.63
N ARG A 58 15.74 7.13 -1.31
CA ARG A 58 14.83 6.56 -0.31
C ARG A 58 13.57 6.06 -0.99
N ILE A 59 13.21 4.81 -0.65
CA ILE A 59 12.03 4.14 -1.17
C ILE A 59 11.35 3.43 0.00
N SER A 60 10.08 3.73 0.24
CA SER A 60 9.21 2.88 1.06
C SER A 60 8.55 1.85 0.15
N LEU A 61 8.54 0.57 0.54
CA LEU A 61 8.01 -0.52 -0.27
C LEU A 61 6.85 -1.20 0.44
N ASP A 62 5.79 -1.49 -0.30
CA ASP A 62 4.59 -2.16 0.20
C ASP A 62 4.13 -3.26 -0.76
N ARG A 63 3.43 -4.27 -0.24
CA ARG A 63 2.81 -5.33 -1.03
C ARG A 63 1.35 -5.51 -0.63
N THR A 64 0.49 -5.67 -1.63
CA THR A 64 -0.96 -5.84 -1.43
C THR A 64 -1.32 -7.13 -0.68
N ASP A 65 -0.44 -8.14 -0.69
CA ASP A 65 -0.65 -9.43 -0.03
C ASP A 65 0.12 -9.59 1.30
N LEU A 66 0.80 -8.54 1.77
CA LEU A 66 1.49 -8.55 3.05
C LEU A 66 0.55 -8.08 4.15
N TRP A 67 -0.13 -9.05 4.77
CA TRP A 67 -1.06 -8.82 5.88
C TRP A 67 -0.60 -9.53 7.15
N ASP A 68 -0.99 -8.97 8.29
CA ASP A 68 -0.95 -9.70 9.55
C ASP A 68 -2.05 -10.78 9.51
N LEU A 69 -1.63 -12.04 9.54
CA LEU A 69 -2.52 -13.21 9.50
C LEU A 69 -2.55 -13.94 10.84
N ARG A 70 -2.13 -13.29 11.93
CA ARG A 70 -2.21 -13.89 13.26
C ARG A 70 -3.67 -14.26 13.56
N PRO A 71 -3.94 -15.52 13.96
CA PRO A 71 -5.27 -15.90 14.40
C PRO A 71 -5.62 -15.13 15.68
N VAL A 72 -6.90 -14.82 15.83
CA VAL A 72 -7.48 -14.26 17.06
C VAL A 72 -8.28 -15.37 17.71
N GLU A 73 -7.74 -15.97 18.78
CA GLU A 73 -8.32 -17.17 19.40
C GLU A 73 -9.75 -16.94 19.89
N GLU A 74 -10.06 -15.73 20.35
CA GLU A 74 -11.39 -15.28 20.76
C GLU A 74 -12.43 -15.41 19.65
N PHE A 75 -12.03 -15.24 18.39
CA PHE A 75 -12.95 -15.30 17.24
C PHE A 75 -13.32 -16.74 16.84
N GLU A 76 -12.62 -17.73 17.39
CA GLU A 76 -12.91 -19.15 17.20
C GLU A 76 -13.85 -19.70 18.29
N THR A 77 -14.34 -18.84 19.19
CA THR A 77 -15.26 -19.22 20.28
C THR A 77 -16.73 -19.08 19.88
N GLU A 78 -17.62 -19.80 20.56
CA GLU A 78 -19.09 -19.67 20.36
C GLU A 78 -19.63 -18.28 20.73
N ASP A 79 -18.87 -17.52 21.54
CA ASP A 79 -19.20 -16.14 21.91
C ASP A 79 -19.02 -15.16 20.75
N TYR A 80 -18.20 -15.50 19.73
CA TYR A 80 -18.03 -14.70 18.50
C TYR A 80 -19.22 -14.90 17.55
N ASP A 81 -20.40 -14.54 18.04
CA ASP A 81 -21.66 -14.63 17.32
C ASP A 81 -22.37 -13.27 17.34
N TRP A 82 -23.00 -12.93 16.22
CA TRP A 82 -23.70 -11.66 16.08
C TRP A 82 -24.86 -11.50 17.07
N GLY A 83 -25.62 -12.58 17.33
CA GLY A 83 -26.71 -12.56 18.30
C GLY A 83 -26.22 -12.36 19.73
N VAL A 84 -25.11 -12.99 20.09
CA VAL A 84 -24.42 -12.80 21.38
C VAL A 84 -23.97 -11.36 21.54
N MET A 85 -23.31 -10.80 20.53
CA MET A 85 -22.87 -9.40 20.52
C MET A 85 -24.04 -8.43 20.77
N GLN A 86 -25.16 -8.63 20.07
CA GLN A 86 -26.35 -7.81 20.24
C GLN A 86 -27.01 -7.99 21.61
N ALA A 87 -26.97 -9.19 22.20
CA ALA A 87 -27.52 -9.44 23.53
C ALA A 87 -26.67 -8.73 24.60
N TRP A 88 -25.35 -8.89 24.54
CA TRP A 88 -24.42 -8.25 25.46
C TRP A 88 -24.46 -6.73 25.39
N GLU A 89 -24.63 -6.15 24.20
CA GLU A 89 -24.84 -4.70 24.04
C GLU A 89 -26.11 -4.23 24.76
N ARG A 90 -27.24 -4.91 24.52
CA ARG A 90 -28.53 -4.59 25.19
C ARG A 90 -28.49 -4.76 26.70
N GLU A 91 -27.67 -5.69 27.18
CA GLU A 91 -27.45 -5.97 28.60
C GLU A 91 -26.39 -5.07 29.25
N GLY A 92 -25.68 -4.24 28.47
CA GLY A 92 -24.60 -3.38 28.95
C GLY A 92 -23.33 -4.13 29.36
N ARG A 93 -23.11 -5.35 28.85
CA ARG A 93 -21.94 -6.20 29.12
C ARG A 93 -20.71 -5.75 28.32
N TYR A 94 -20.29 -4.50 28.50
CA TYR A 94 -19.21 -3.90 27.70
C TYR A 94 -17.83 -4.49 28.00
N ASP A 95 -17.57 -4.96 29.22
CA ASP A 95 -16.31 -5.62 29.54
C ASP A 95 -16.16 -6.93 28.76
N ASP A 96 -17.26 -7.67 28.58
CA ASP A 96 -17.26 -8.89 27.76
C ASP A 96 -17.07 -8.58 26.27
N LEU A 97 -17.71 -7.53 25.76
CA LEU A 97 -17.51 -7.05 24.39
C LEU A 97 -16.07 -6.60 24.15
N LYS A 98 -15.49 -5.85 25.10
CA LYS A 98 -14.10 -5.40 25.03
C LYS A 98 -13.12 -6.57 25.04
N ARG A 99 -13.31 -7.51 25.96
CA ARG A 99 -12.52 -8.74 26.05
C ARG A 99 -12.52 -9.53 24.74
N LEU A 100 -13.68 -9.61 24.07
CA LEU A 100 -13.82 -10.43 22.87
C LEU A 100 -13.36 -9.72 21.58
N TYR A 101 -13.64 -8.43 21.41
CA TYR A 101 -13.47 -7.74 20.12
C TYR A 101 -12.34 -6.71 20.07
N ASP A 102 -11.80 -6.26 21.21
CA ASP A 102 -10.85 -5.15 21.28
C ASP A 102 -9.53 -5.56 21.95
N ASP A 103 -9.60 -6.20 23.11
CA ASP A 103 -8.42 -6.66 23.85
C ASP A 103 -7.48 -7.57 23.04
N PRO A 104 -7.94 -8.43 22.10
CA PRO A 104 -7.02 -9.22 21.28
C PRO A 104 -6.08 -8.40 20.38
N TYR A 105 -6.35 -7.10 20.21
CA TYR A 105 -5.54 -6.18 19.40
C TYR A 105 -4.59 -5.29 20.24
N HIS A 106 -4.56 -5.45 21.57
CA HIS A 106 -3.78 -4.63 22.51
C HIS A 106 -2.76 -5.42 23.33
#